data_AF-A0A150VFT2-F1
#
_entry.id   AF-A0A150VFT2-F1
#
_cell.length_a   1.000
_cell.length_b   1.000
_cell.length_c   1.000
_cell.angle_alpha   90.00
_cell.angle_beta   90.00
_cell.angle_gamma   90.00
#
_symmetry.space_group_name_H-M   'P 1'
#
loop_
_entity.id
_entity.type
_entity.pdbx_description
1 polymer ?
#
loop_
_entity_poly.entity_id
_entity_poly.type
_entity_poly.pdbx_seq_one_letter_code
_entity_poly.pdbx_strand_id
1 'polypeptide(L)'
;HPPPRLGTLAEALSLTAGAKARYTRPDLLARGRRLLEESVRAGVSHVRAFVEVDAQVGTLCLETGIELKIFALERWGLRVQLCAFAQEPLFSPSEGDSDGTVVRGLLEAAAGRAEVDVVGSTPYVEVDGERGRRNVAWVVELSAREGVGVDFHLDYHLDGDKEAMVWAVVEEVKAKDWDRKVRESRPNWPTIMLGHCTALSLFSPDSLRSLCDAIGDLPITFVGLPTSDTYTLGRTLDIPSMGRKYGLHGCVGMNNVGNAFTPQGCCDPMLLAWWGVGGYQVKDVKGVEGLFGCVSVEGRKGMG
;
A
#
# COMPACT_ATOMS: atom_id res chain seq x y z
N HIS A 1 16.77 0.55 13.42
CA HIS A 1 17.00 -0.90 13.22
C HIS A 1 18.40 -1.11 12.67
N PRO A 2 19.08 -2.24 12.96
CA PRO A 2 20.30 -2.56 12.21
C PRO A 2 19.95 -2.66 10.72
N PRO A 3 20.79 -2.12 9.81
CA PRO A 3 20.53 -2.23 8.38
C PRO A 3 20.59 -3.70 7.94
N PRO A 4 19.81 -4.11 6.92
CA PRO A 4 19.91 -5.46 6.35
C PRO A 4 21.31 -5.71 5.80
N ARG A 5 21.78 -6.96 5.88
CA ARG A 5 23.11 -7.38 5.41
C ARG A 5 23.06 -7.99 4.02
N LEU A 6 22.00 -8.70 3.69
CA LEU A 6 21.77 -9.38 2.41
C LEU A 6 20.89 -8.54 1.47
N GLY A 7 20.05 -7.66 2.01
CA GLY A 7 19.18 -6.76 1.23
C GLY A 7 18.01 -7.48 0.55
N THR A 8 17.65 -8.68 1.02
CA THR A 8 16.58 -9.49 0.41
C THR A 8 15.23 -9.22 1.07
N LEU A 9 14.15 -9.49 0.34
CA LEU A 9 12.78 -9.41 0.87
C LEU A 9 12.60 -10.29 2.12
N ALA A 10 13.10 -11.53 2.08
CA ALA A 10 13.00 -12.46 3.20
C ALA A 10 13.73 -11.96 4.46
N GLU A 11 14.92 -11.35 4.29
CA GLU A 11 15.64 -10.74 5.42
C GLU A 11 14.87 -9.54 5.98
N ALA A 12 14.34 -8.67 5.12
CA ALA A 12 13.58 -7.50 5.55
C ALA A 12 12.31 -7.88 6.32
N LEU A 13 11.58 -8.92 5.87
CA LEU A 13 10.43 -9.48 6.60
C LEU A 13 10.85 -10.02 7.97
N SER A 14 11.92 -10.81 8.04
CA SER A 14 12.42 -11.38 9.31
C SER A 14 12.89 -10.30 10.30
N LEU A 15 13.61 -9.27 9.83
CA LEU A 15 14.03 -8.14 10.67
C LEU A 15 12.84 -7.33 11.18
N THR A 16 11.77 -7.23 10.38
CA THR A 16 10.54 -6.54 10.76
C THR A 16 9.76 -7.32 11.81
N ALA A 17 9.59 -8.63 11.65
CA ALA A 17 9.00 -9.50 12.67
C ALA A 17 9.78 -9.40 14.01
N GLY A 18 11.11 -9.48 13.96
CA GLY A 18 11.95 -9.30 15.15
C GLY A 18 11.90 -7.87 15.76
N ALA A 19 11.43 -6.87 15.00
CA ALA A 19 11.23 -5.51 15.50
C ALA A 19 9.90 -5.34 16.23
N LYS A 20 8.83 -5.98 15.77
CA LYS A 20 7.49 -5.93 16.36
C LYS A 20 7.47 -6.31 17.83
N ALA A 21 8.26 -7.33 18.20
CA ALA A 21 8.41 -7.77 19.60
C ALA A 21 8.91 -6.68 20.58
N ARG A 22 9.46 -5.56 20.08
CA ARG A 22 9.93 -4.43 20.89
C ARG A 22 9.00 -3.22 20.84
N TYR A 23 7.86 -3.31 20.15
CA TYR A 23 6.96 -2.19 20.02
C TYR A 23 6.31 -1.86 21.36
N THR A 24 6.31 -0.56 21.67
CA THR A 24 5.58 -0.01 22.82
C THR A 24 4.81 1.21 22.34
N ARG A 25 3.67 1.49 22.96
CA ARG A 25 2.87 2.67 22.61
C ARG A 25 3.70 3.98 22.67
N PRO A 26 4.51 4.26 23.71
CA PRO A 26 5.33 5.47 23.73
C PRO A 26 6.33 5.57 22.58
N ASP A 27 6.97 4.46 22.18
CA ASP A 27 7.88 4.41 21.03
C ASP A 27 7.14 4.70 19.72
N LEU A 28 6.01 4.02 19.49
CA LEU A 28 5.20 4.19 18.29
C LEU A 28 4.67 5.63 18.17
N LEU A 29 4.19 6.23 19.27
CA LEU A 29 3.77 7.63 19.31
C LEU A 29 4.92 8.58 18.97
N ALA A 30 6.10 8.37 19.56
CA ALA A 30 7.26 9.22 19.31
C ALA A 30 7.70 9.17 17.84
N ARG A 31 7.83 7.97 17.26
CA ARG A 31 8.22 7.79 15.86
C ARG A 31 7.15 8.29 14.89
N GLY A 32 5.89 7.94 15.13
CA GLY A 32 4.77 8.36 14.29
C GLY A 32 4.60 9.88 14.30
N ARG A 33 4.68 10.53 15.47
CA ARG A 33 4.61 11.99 15.57
C ARG A 33 5.76 12.66 14.82
N ARG A 34 6.99 12.15 14.96
CA ARG A 34 8.15 12.66 14.22
C ARG A 34 7.92 12.58 12.70
N LEU A 35 7.46 11.43 12.20
CA LEU A 35 7.22 11.22 10.77
C LEU A 35 6.13 12.16 10.22
N LEU A 36 5.02 12.33 10.95
CA LEU A 36 3.94 13.23 10.55
C LEU A 36 4.38 14.70 10.60
N GLU A 37 5.16 15.09 11.61
CA GLU A 37 5.72 16.45 11.69
C GLU A 37 6.68 16.74 10.53
N GLU A 38 7.57 15.81 10.20
CA GLU A 38 8.46 15.92 9.05
C GLU A 38 7.70 15.98 7.72
N SER A 39 6.62 15.22 7.59
CA SER A 39 5.73 15.26 6.42
C SER A 39 5.08 16.63 6.26
N VAL A 40 4.54 17.20 7.35
CA VAL A 40 3.93 18.54 7.35
C VAL A 40 4.96 19.61 6.96
N ARG A 41 6.19 19.53 7.50
CA ARG A 41 7.28 20.46 7.16
C ARG A 41 7.69 20.37 5.69
N ALA A 42 7.51 19.21 5.06
CA ALA A 42 7.72 19.01 3.62
C ALA A 42 6.48 19.38 2.77
N GLY A 43 5.43 19.96 3.36
CA GLY A 43 4.24 20.41 2.65
C GLY A 43 3.18 19.32 2.39
N VAL A 44 3.31 18.15 3.01
CA VAL A 44 2.31 17.08 2.91
C VAL A 44 1.04 17.49 3.65
N SER A 45 -0.11 17.34 2.98
CA SER A 45 -1.43 17.64 3.56
C SER A 45 -2.33 16.40 3.74
N HIS A 46 -2.00 15.30 3.07
CA HIS A 46 -2.74 14.04 3.11
C HIS A 46 -1.76 12.87 3.17
N VAL A 47 -2.01 11.91 4.05
CA VAL A 47 -1.19 10.70 4.24
C VAL A 47 -2.12 9.49 4.33
N ARG A 48 -1.79 8.40 3.63
CA ARG A 48 -2.32 7.07 3.95
C ARG A 48 -1.26 6.33 4.77
N ALA A 49 -1.60 5.98 6.00
CA ALA A 49 -0.72 5.27 6.91
C ALA A 49 -1.22 3.83 7.09
N PHE A 50 -0.31 2.88 6.89
CA PHE A 50 -0.56 1.46 7.12
C PHE A 50 -0.29 1.14 8.58
N VAL A 51 -1.28 0.58 9.27
CA VAL A 51 -1.19 0.16 10.67
C VAL A 51 -1.38 -1.34 10.76
N GLU A 52 -0.30 -2.04 11.09
CA GLU A 52 -0.29 -3.50 11.10
C GLU A 52 -1.11 -4.06 12.25
N VAL A 53 -1.90 -5.10 11.97
CA VAL A 53 -2.56 -5.94 12.98
C VAL A 53 -2.16 -7.39 12.75
N ASP A 54 -1.71 -8.07 13.80
CA ASP A 54 -1.27 -9.48 13.74
C ASP A 54 -1.20 -10.08 15.15
N ALA A 55 -0.83 -11.36 15.24
CA ALA A 55 -0.70 -12.07 16.51
C ALA A 55 0.41 -11.53 17.45
N GLN A 56 1.40 -10.80 16.92
CA GLN A 56 2.51 -10.26 17.71
C GLN A 56 2.17 -8.89 18.33
N VAL A 57 1.60 -7.97 17.55
CA VAL A 57 1.28 -6.60 18.00
C VAL A 57 -0.18 -6.43 18.42
N GLY A 58 -1.05 -7.39 18.11
CA GLY A 58 -2.50 -7.27 18.30
C GLY A 58 -3.03 -6.03 17.59
N THR A 59 -3.65 -5.11 18.34
CA THR A 59 -4.16 -3.83 17.83
C THR A 59 -3.30 -2.63 18.23
N LEU A 60 -2.11 -2.83 18.82
CA LEU A 60 -1.29 -1.75 19.37
C LEU A 60 -0.98 -0.65 18.34
N CYS A 61 -0.61 -1.04 17.11
CA CYS A 61 -0.31 -0.11 16.03
C CYS A 61 -1.56 0.65 15.58
N LEU A 62 -2.72 -0.01 15.53
CA LEU A 62 -3.99 0.60 15.18
C LEU A 62 -4.40 1.66 16.21
N GLU A 63 -4.42 1.32 17.50
CA GLU A 63 -4.81 2.27 18.55
C GLU A 63 -3.86 3.48 18.60
N THR A 64 -2.57 3.25 18.38
CA THR A 64 -1.58 4.33 18.29
C THR A 64 -1.79 5.19 17.03
N GLY A 65 -2.10 4.57 15.90
CA GLY A 65 -2.41 5.27 14.64
C GLY A 65 -3.65 6.15 14.73
N ILE A 66 -4.69 5.69 15.45
CA ILE A 66 -5.91 6.48 15.71
C ILE A 66 -5.58 7.74 16.52
N GLU A 67 -4.81 7.60 17.59
CA GLU A 67 -4.37 8.74 18.40
C GLU A 67 -3.57 9.76 17.56
N LEU A 68 -2.64 9.27 16.73
CA LEU A 68 -1.83 10.12 15.84
C LEU A 68 -2.67 10.79 14.75
N LYS A 69 -3.66 10.11 14.16
CA LYS A 69 -4.58 10.67 13.17
C LYS A 69 -5.34 11.87 13.75
N ILE A 70 -5.90 11.72 14.95
CA ILE A 70 -6.62 12.80 15.65
C ILE A 70 -5.67 13.95 15.96
N PHE A 71 -4.52 13.64 16.59
CA PHE A 71 -3.53 14.64 16.94
C PHE A 71 -3.05 15.45 15.71
N ALA A 72 -2.77 14.77 14.59
CA ALA A 72 -2.25 15.42 13.39
C ALA A 72 -3.26 16.34 12.71
N LEU A 73 -4.54 15.95 12.72
CA LEU A 73 -5.62 16.80 12.22
C LEU A 73 -5.77 18.05 13.09
N GLU A 74 -5.83 17.89 14.41
CA GLU A 74 -6.02 19.01 15.34
C GLU A 74 -4.81 19.96 15.37
N ARG A 75 -3.60 19.41 15.32
CA ARG A 75 -2.36 20.18 15.49
C ARG A 75 -1.88 20.84 14.20
N TRP A 76 -2.04 20.17 13.06
CA TRP A 76 -1.44 20.57 11.79
C TRP A 76 -2.43 20.67 10.63
N GLY A 77 -3.69 20.25 10.82
CA GLY A 77 -4.64 20.11 9.70
C GLY A 77 -4.26 18.97 8.74
N LEU A 78 -3.35 18.07 9.14
CA LEU A 78 -2.91 16.93 8.32
C LEU A 78 -4.00 15.87 8.32
N ARG A 79 -4.48 15.49 7.13
CA ARG A 79 -5.45 14.39 6.99
C ARG A 79 -4.73 13.06 6.88
N VAL A 80 -4.96 12.19 7.85
CA VAL A 80 -4.41 10.83 7.85
C VAL A 80 -5.54 9.84 7.58
N GLN A 81 -5.39 9.04 6.53
CA GLN A 81 -6.16 7.82 6.34
C GLN A 81 -5.43 6.64 7.01
N LEU A 82 -6.16 5.80 7.72
CA LEU A 82 -5.64 4.56 8.28
C LEU A 82 -6.04 3.38 7.41
N CYS A 83 -5.03 2.64 6.95
CA CYS A 83 -5.19 1.32 6.38
C CYS A 83 -4.90 0.29 7.47
N ALA A 84 -5.92 -0.41 7.97
CA ALA A 84 -5.70 -1.60 8.78
C ALA A 84 -5.07 -2.67 7.87
N PHE A 85 -3.89 -3.17 8.24
CA PHE A 85 -3.04 -3.89 7.30
C PHE A 85 -2.55 -5.22 7.83
N ALA A 86 -2.71 -6.27 7.01
CA ALA A 86 -2.16 -7.59 7.27
C ALA A 86 -0.87 -7.80 6.46
N GLN A 87 0.28 -7.59 7.10
CA GLN A 87 1.61 -7.87 6.55
C GLN A 87 1.96 -9.36 6.57
N GLU A 88 1.33 -10.11 7.48
CA GLU A 88 1.45 -11.57 7.61
C GLU A 88 0.39 -12.29 6.74
N PRO A 89 0.61 -13.58 6.39
CA PRO A 89 -0.36 -14.34 5.60
C PRO A 89 -1.73 -14.43 6.27
N LEU A 90 -2.78 -14.31 5.47
CA LEU A 90 -4.16 -14.49 5.93
C LEU A 90 -4.60 -15.94 5.85
N PHE A 91 -4.01 -16.77 4.99
CA PHE A 91 -4.43 -18.15 4.79
C PHE A 91 -3.28 -19.16 4.90
N SER A 92 -2.11 -18.73 5.35
CA SER A 92 -0.94 -19.57 5.57
C SER A 92 -0.43 -19.43 7.01
N PRO A 93 0.34 -20.41 7.52
CA PRO A 93 0.90 -20.30 8.85
C PRO A 93 1.89 -19.15 8.99
N SER A 94 1.85 -18.43 10.11
CA SER A 94 2.84 -17.44 10.53
C SER A 94 3.15 -17.56 12.03
N GLU A 95 4.12 -16.78 12.51
CA GLU A 95 4.51 -16.80 13.92
C GLU A 95 3.35 -16.30 14.82
N GLY A 96 2.86 -17.17 15.69
CA GLY A 96 1.73 -16.86 16.57
C GLY A 96 0.35 -17.05 15.94
N ASP A 97 0.27 -17.43 14.65
CA ASP A 97 -0.99 -17.67 13.95
C ASP A 97 -0.87 -18.82 12.94
N SER A 98 -1.25 -20.04 13.36
CA SER A 98 -0.99 -21.25 12.59
C SER A 98 -1.80 -21.38 11.29
N ASP A 99 -2.89 -20.63 11.15
CA ASP A 99 -3.80 -20.73 10.00
C ASP A 99 -4.37 -19.38 9.53
N GLY A 100 -3.85 -18.27 10.06
CA GLY A 100 -4.27 -16.91 9.76
C GLY A 100 -5.57 -16.49 10.45
N THR A 101 -6.12 -17.27 11.39
CA THR A 101 -7.38 -16.93 12.06
C THR A 101 -7.25 -15.69 12.95
N VAL A 102 -6.12 -15.53 13.63
CA VAL A 102 -5.90 -14.38 14.53
C VAL A 102 -5.84 -13.09 13.72
N VAL A 103 -5.02 -13.04 12.68
CA VAL A 103 -4.89 -11.86 11.82
C VAL A 103 -6.20 -11.53 11.09
N ARG A 104 -6.93 -12.53 10.58
CA ARG A 104 -8.25 -12.31 9.97
C ARG A 104 -9.24 -11.70 10.96
N GLY A 105 -9.30 -12.22 12.19
CA GLY A 105 -10.19 -11.69 13.23
C GLY A 105 -9.82 -10.27 13.67
N LEU A 106 -8.52 -9.96 13.77
CA LEU A 106 -8.05 -8.61 14.08
C LEU A 106 -8.34 -7.62 12.95
N LEU A 107 -8.15 -8.02 11.69
CA LEU A 107 -8.42 -7.17 10.54
C LEU A 107 -9.92 -6.91 10.38
N GLU A 108 -10.76 -7.92 10.62
CA GLU A 108 -12.22 -7.79 10.65
C GLU A 108 -12.68 -6.82 11.75
N ALA A 109 -12.15 -6.97 12.97
CA ALA A 109 -12.45 -6.05 14.07
C ALA A 109 -11.96 -4.61 13.79
N ALA A 110 -10.80 -4.46 13.14
CA ALA A 110 -10.27 -3.16 12.74
C ALA A 110 -11.12 -2.49 11.65
N ALA A 111 -11.57 -3.24 10.65
CA ALA A 111 -12.39 -2.74 9.54
C ALA A 111 -13.72 -2.12 10.01
N GLY A 112 -14.30 -2.65 11.08
CA GLY A 112 -15.53 -2.12 11.69
C GLY A 112 -15.33 -0.84 12.54
N ARG A 113 -14.09 -0.33 12.68
CA ARG A 113 -13.80 0.89 13.44
C ARG A 113 -14.06 2.12 12.57
N ALA A 114 -14.72 3.13 13.13
CA ALA A 114 -15.05 4.36 12.40
C ALA A 114 -13.80 5.14 11.94
N GLU A 115 -12.67 4.96 12.61
CA GLU A 115 -11.40 5.62 12.30
C GLU A 115 -10.61 4.93 11.18
N VAL A 116 -10.99 3.71 10.79
CA VAL A 116 -10.36 2.95 9.71
C VAL A 116 -11.02 3.29 8.38
N ASP A 117 -10.20 3.73 7.44
CA ASP A 117 -10.65 4.19 6.13
C ASP A 117 -10.55 3.09 5.08
N VAL A 118 -9.60 2.17 5.27
CA VAL A 118 -9.12 1.21 4.28
C VAL A 118 -8.67 -0.08 4.97
N VAL A 119 -8.83 -1.22 4.29
CA VAL A 119 -8.20 -2.49 4.68
C VAL A 119 -7.24 -2.97 3.60
N GLY A 120 -6.20 -3.70 4.01
CA GLY A 120 -5.19 -4.16 3.08
C GLY A 120 -4.43 -5.40 3.54
N SER A 121 -3.75 -6.04 2.61
CA SER A 121 -2.91 -7.20 2.87
C SER A 121 -1.80 -7.34 1.82
N THR A 122 -0.95 -8.35 2.01
CA THR A 122 0.14 -8.75 1.11
C THR A 122 -0.07 -10.16 0.52
N PRO A 123 -0.89 -10.38 -0.52
CA PRO A 123 -1.14 -11.73 -1.08
C PRO A 123 0.11 -12.55 -1.44
N TYR A 124 1.23 -11.90 -1.77
CA TYR A 124 2.49 -12.57 -2.10
C TYR A 124 3.21 -13.24 -0.92
N VAL A 125 2.75 -13.05 0.33
CA VAL A 125 3.32 -13.74 1.50
C VAL A 125 2.65 -15.09 1.76
N GLU A 126 1.55 -15.38 1.06
CA GLU A 126 0.91 -16.70 1.07
C GLU A 126 1.84 -17.77 0.48
N VAL A 127 1.70 -19.03 0.92
CA VAL A 127 2.62 -20.10 0.47
C VAL A 127 2.44 -20.48 -1.01
N ASP A 128 1.29 -20.16 -1.61
CA ASP A 128 0.97 -20.48 -2.99
C ASP A 128 -0.06 -19.48 -3.59
N GLY A 129 -0.24 -19.54 -4.91
CA GLY A 129 -1.14 -18.65 -5.64
C GLY A 129 -2.63 -18.87 -5.35
N GLU A 130 -3.03 -20.08 -4.95
CA GLU A 130 -4.44 -20.37 -4.59
C GLU A 130 -4.80 -19.63 -3.29
N ARG A 131 -3.91 -19.69 -2.30
CA ARG A 131 -4.04 -18.91 -1.06
C ARG A 131 -3.90 -17.41 -1.30
N GLY A 132 -3.03 -16.99 -2.22
CA GLY A 132 -2.95 -15.61 -2.68
C GLY A 132 -4.29 -15.08 -3.23
N ARG A 133 -4.95 -15.86 -4.10
CA ARG A 133 -6.30 -15.54 -4.60
C ARG A 133 -7.35 -15.52 -3.49
N ARG A 134 -7.31 -16.47 -2.54
CA ARG A 134 -8.20 -16.48 -1.37
C ARG A 134 -7.99 -15.26 -0.47
N ASN A 135 -6.75 -14.81 -0.30
CA ASN A 135 -6.39 -13.60 0.43
C ASN A 135 -7.08 -12.38 -0.20
N VAL A 136 -6.93 -12.19 -1.51
CA VAL A 136 -7.60 -11.13 -2.27
C VAL A 136 -9.11 -11.19 -2.10
N ALA A 137 -9.72 -12.35 -2.37
CA ALA A 137 -11.17 -12.54 -2.30
C ALA A 137 -11.74 -12.19 -0.90
N TRP A 138 -11.03 -12.58 0.16
CA TRP A 138 -11.45 -12.31 1.53
C TRP A 138 -11.37 -10.83 1.91
N VAL A 139 -10.29 -10.13 1.54
CA VAL A 139 -10.13 -8.70 1.82
C VAL A 139 -11.14 -7.86 1.02
N VAL A 140 -11.39 -8.21 -0.25
CA VAL A 140 -12.42 -7.53 -1.07
C VAL A 140 -13.81 -7.73 -0.46
N GLU A 141 -14.13 -8.94 0.03
CA GLU A 141 -15.40 -9.21 0.72
C GLU A 141 -15.52 -8.39 2.01
N LEU A 142 -14.49 -8.39 2.85
CA LEU A 142 -14.45 -7.59 4.09
C LEU A 142 -14.69 -6.11 3.80
N SER A 143 -13.96 -5.56 2.83
CA SER A 143 -14.10 -4.16 2.43
C SER A 143 -15.50 -3.83 1.91
N ALA A 144 -16.09 -4.68 1.06
CA ALA A 144 -17.46 -4.48 0.57
C ALA A 144 -18.48 -4.50 1.71
N ARG A 145 -18.29 -5.38 2.70
CA ARG A 145 -19.19 -5.54 3.85
C ARG A 145 -19.13 -4.35 4.80
N GLU A 146 -17.93 -3.86 5.12
CA GLU A 146 -17.74 -2.73 6.05
C GLU A 146 -17.82 -1.36 5.36
N GLY A 147 -17.86 -1.32 4.03
CA GLY A 147 -17.92 -0.09 3.25
C GLY A 147 -16.64 0.76 3.34
N VAL A 148 -15.48 0.12 3.49
CA VAL A 148 -14.14 0.76 3.54
C VAL A 148 -13.39 0.56 2.23
N GLY A 149 -12.36 1.36 1.93
CA GLY A 149 -11.52 1.16 0.75
C GLY A 149 -10.63 -0.09 0.83
N VAL A 150 -9.94 -0.41 -0.28
CA VAL A 150 -8.93 -1.48 -0.33
C VAL A 150 -7.57 -0.93 -0.72
N ASP A 151 -6.52 -1.40 -0.05
CA ASP A 151 -5.13 -1.11 -0.43
C ASP A 151 -4.24 -2.34 -0.30
N PHE A 152 -3.94 -2.99 -1.43
CA PHE A 152 -3.09 -4.17 -1.44
C PHE A 152 -1.64 -3.82 -1.76
N HIS A 153 -0.71 -4.48 -1.09
CA HIS A 153 0.64 -4.61 -1.60
C HIS A 153 0.68 -5.86 -2.48
N LEU A 154 0.89 -5.67 -3.79
CA LEU A 154 0.79 -6.75 -4.78
C LEU A 154 2.07 -6.93 -5.58
N ASP A 155 2.21 -8.15 -6.10
CA ASP A 155 3.10 -8.47 -7.22
C ASP A 155 4.54 -7.97 -7.03
N TYR A 156 5.05 -8.09 -5.79
CA TYR A 156 6.37 -7.63 -5.38
C TYR A 156 7.47 -8.63 -5.76
N HIS A 157 7.60 -8.88 -7.06
CA HIS A 157 8.61 -9.76 -7.66
C HIS A 157 8.92 -9.36 -9.10
N LEU A 158 9.96 -9.96 -9.67
CA LEU A 158 10.36 -9.84 -11.08
C LEU A 158 10.49 -11.22 -11.72
N ASP A 159 9.41 -11.99 -11.64
CA ASP A 159 9.32 -13.36 -12.17
C ASP A 159 8.17 -13.41 -13.15
N GLY A 160 8.49 -13.60 -14.44
CA GLY A 160 7.53 -13.58 -15.54
C GLY A 160 6.71 -14.86 -15.67
N ASP A 161 7.09 -15.94 -14.99
CA ASP A 161 6.36 -17.20 -14.99
C ASP A 161 5.28 -17.24 -13.90
N LYS A 162 5.34 -16.31 -12.93
CA LYS A 162 4.34 -16.14 -11.89
C LYS A 162 3.18 -15.29 -12.36
N GLU A 163 1.96 -15.76 -12.07
CA GLU A 163 0.74 -14.98 -12.29
C GLU A 163 0.72 -13.72 -11.41
N ALA A 164 0.41 -12.57 -11.99
CA ALA A 164 0.20 -11.32 -11.26
C ALA A 164 -1.19 -11.30 -10.61
N MET A 165 -1.25 -11.05 -9.30
CA MET A 165 -2.50 -11.00 -8.53
C MET A 165 -3.36 -9.79 -8.83
N VAL A 166 -2.87 -8.79 -9.56
CA VAL A 166 -3.74 -7.71 -10.09
C VAL A 166 -4.98 -8.27 -10.82
N TRP A 167 -4.84 -9.38 -11.55
CA TRP A 167 -5.97 -10.02 -12.26
C TRP A 167 -7.03 -10.53 -11.29
N ALA A 168 -6.59 -11.21 -10.21
CA ALA A 168 -7.49 -11.68 -9.17
C ALA A 168 -8.23 -10.54 -8.48
N VAL A 169 -7.57 -9.39 -8.23
CA VAL A 169 -8.25 -8.22 -7.65
C VAL A 169 -9.35 -7.71 -8.57
N VAL A 170 -9.05 -7.55 -9.86
CA VAL A 170 -10.03 -7.07 -10.84
C VAL A 170 -11.21 -8.04 -10.95
N GLU A 171 -10.95 -9.34 -11.00
CA GLU A 171 -11.96 -10.40 -11.02
C GLU A 171 -12.88 -10.33 -9.78
N GLU A 172 -12.30 -10.30 -8.58
CA GLU A 172 -13.05 -10.31 -7.31
C GLU A 172 -13.87 -9.04 -7.10
N VAL A 173 -13.30 -7.87 -7.41
CA VAL A 173 -13.99 -6.57 -7.30
C VAL A 173 -15.22 -6.53 -8.21
N LYS A 174 -15.10 -7.05 -9.44
CA LYS A 174 -16.23 -7.14 -10.39
C LYS A 174 -17.24 -8.18 -9.96
N ALA A 175 -16.80 -9.39 -9.63
CA ALA A 175 -17.67 -10.50 -9.25
C ALA A 175 -18.53 -10.17 -8.02
N LYS A 176 -17.99 -9.37 -7.09
CA LYS A 176 -18.68 -8.96 -5.86
C LYS A 176 -19.49 -7.68 -5.98
N ASP A 177 -19.48 -7.03 -7.14
CA ASP A 177 -20.10 -5.72 -7.37
C ASP A 177 -19.65 -4.70 -6.30
N TRP A 178 -18.34 -4.72 -6.04
CA TRP A 178 -17.72 -4.05 -4.91
C TRP A 178 -17.94 -2.53 -4.94
N ASP A 179 -17.78 -1.90 -6.11
CA ASP A 179 -17.91 -0.45 -6.25
C ASP A 179 -19.32 0.03 -5.86
N ARG A 180 -20.37 -0.66 -6.32
CA ARG A 180 -21.75 -0.34 -5.93
C ARG A 180 -21.93 -0.49 -4.42
N LYS A 181 -21.54 -1.62 -3.84
CA LYS A 181 -21.70 -1.89 -2.40
C LYS A 181 -20.98 -0.86 -1.53
N VAL A 182 -19.75 -0.50 -1.87
CA VAL A 182 -19.01 0.51 -1.10
C VAL A 182 -19.64 1.90 -1.27
N ARG A 183 -20.14 2.25 -2.47
CA ARG A 183 -20.84 3.53 -2.67
C ARG A 183 -22.16 3.64 -1.90
N GLU A 184 -22.84 2.53 -1.61
CA GLU A 184 -24.06 2.54 -0.77
C GLU A 184 -23.74 3.04 0.66
N SER A 185 -22.58 2.66 1.18
CA SER A 185 -22.11 3.10 2.51
C SER A 185 -21.33 4.42 2.48
N ARG A 186 -20.53 4.64 1.42
CA ARG A 186 -19.64 5.81 1.24
C ARG A 186 -19.70 6.30 -0.23
N PRO A 187 -20.70 7.12 -0.60
CA PRO A 187 -20.97 7.51 -2.00
C PRO A 187 -19.79 8.18 -2.72
N ASN A 188 -18.97 8.90 -1.96
CA ASN A 188 -17.87 9.71 -2.48
C ASN A 188 -16.50 9.02 -2.39
N TRP A 189 -16.41 7.75 -1.94
CA TRP A 189 -15.14 7.19 -1.47
C TRP A 189 -14.90 5.68 -1.71
N PRO A 190 -15.27 5.06 -2.85
CA PRO A 190 -14.68 3.77 -3.18
C PRO A 190 -13.28 3.98 -3.78
N THR A 191 -12.23 3.57 -3.07
CA THR A 191 -10.86 3.61 -3.58
C THR A 191 -10.24 2.22 -3.51
N ILE A 192 -9.69 1.75 -4.62
CA ILE A 192 -8.84 0.56 -4.68
C ILE A 192 -7.43 1.06 -5.02
N MET A 193 -6.48 0.89 -4.11
CA MET A 193 -5.09 1.23 -4.37
C MET A 193 -4.24 -0.04 -4.39
N LEU A 194 -3.32 -0.13 -5.35
CA LEU A 194 -2.46 -1.29 -5.54
C LEU A 194 -1.01 -0.83 -5.46
N GLY A 195 -0.38 -1.06 -4.31
CA GLY A 195 1.01 -0.75 -4.03
C GLY A 195 1.98 -1.72 -4.67
N HIS A 196 3.17 -1.21 -5.02
CA HIS A 196 4.25 -1.90 -5.72
C HIS A 196 3.89 -2.28 -7.15
N CYS A 197 3.16 -3.39 -7.32
CA CYS A 197 2.82 -3.96 -8.62
C CYS A 197 4.03 -4.12 -9.55
N THR A 198 5.20 -4.44 -8.98
CA THR A 198 6.49 -4.43 -9.69
C THR A 198 6.53 -5.43 -10.83
N ALA A 199 5.84 -6.57 -10.73
CA ALA A 199 5.75 -7.56 -11.79
C ALA A 199 5.12 -6.99 -13.08
N LEU A 200 4.27 -5.95 -12.99
CA LEU A 200 3.70 -5.29 -14.16
C LEU A 200 4.76 -4.58 -15.02
N SER A 201 5.95 -4.32 -14.48
CA SER A 201 7.09 -3.85 -15.27
C SER A 201 7.62 -4.88 -16.28
N LEU A 202 7.20 -6.15 -16.16
CA LEU A 202 7.50 -7.23 -17.10
C LEU A 202 6.42 -7.42 -18.16
N PHE A 203 5.27 -6.76 -18.01
CA PHE A 203 4.16 -6.94 -18.93
C PHE A 203 4.49 -6.42 -20.32
N SER A 204 4.05 -7.17 -21.34
CA SER A 204 4.08 -6.69 -22.71
C SER A 204 3.06 -5.54 -22.88
N PRO A 205 3.20 -4.71 -23.93
CA PRO A 205 2.19 -3.71 -24.26
C PRO A 205 0.78 -4.29 -24.45
N ASP A 206 0.66 -5.52 -24.97
CA ASP A 206 -0.64 -6.20 -25.11
C ASP A 206 -1.20 -6.61 -23.75
N SER A 207 -0.36 -7.14 -22.86
CA SER A 207 -0.76 -7.49 -21.50
C SER A 207 -1.25 -6.27 -20.70
N LEU A 208 -0.59 -5.12 -20.87
CA LEU A 208 -1.04 -3.85 -20.25
C LEU A 208 -2.36 -3.36 -20.85
N ARG A 209 -2.58 -3.50 -22.17
CA ARG A 209 -3.88 -3.19 -22.79
C ARG A 209 -4.99 -4.09 -22.27
N SER A 210 -4.75 -5.41 -22.21
CA SER A 210 -5.70 -6.35 -21.62
C SER A 210 -6.02 -6.00 -20.17
N LEU A 211 -5.04 -5.51 -19.41
CA LEU A 211 -5.27 -5.06 -18.04
C LEU A 211 -6.16 -3.80 -18.01
N CYS A 212 -5.97 -2.85 -18.92
CA CYS A 212 -6.85 -1.68 -19.04
C CYS A 212 -8.29 -2.10 -19.35
N ASP A 213 -8.47 -3.00 -20.31
CA ASP A 213 -9.79 -3.52 -20.70
C ASP A 213 -10.45 -4.28 -19.53
N ALA A 214 -9.66 -5.06 -18.80
CA ALA A 214 -10.11 -5.78 -17.62
C ALA A 214 -10.48 -4.82 -16.47
N ILE A 215 -9.77 -3.72 -16.27
CA ILE A 215 -10.10 -2.71 -15.26
C ILE A 215 -11.38 -1.96 -15.63
N GLY A 216 -11.49 -1.45 -16.87
CA GLY A 216 -12.61 -0.61 -17.29
C GLY A 216 -12.75 0.64 -16.40
N ASP A 217 -13.94 0.87 -15.85
CA ASP A 217 -14.26 2.05 -15.03
C ASP A 217 -14.03 1.86 -13.52
N LEU A 218 -13.39 0.77 -13.10
CA LEU A 218 -13.12 0.53 -11.67
C LEU A 218 -12.20 1.62 -11.10
N PRO A 219 -12.41 2.06 -9.84
CA PRO A 219 -11.61 3.11 -9.22
C PRO A 219 -10.25 2.59 -8.71
N ILE A 220 -9.46 2.00 -9.60
CA ILE A 220 -8.14 1.43 -9.31
C ILE A 220 -7.06 2.48 -9.53
N THR A 221 -6.20 2.66 -8.53
CA THR A 221 -5.01 3.51 -8.59
C THR A 221 -3.76 2.68 -8.28
N PHE A 222 -2.79 2.68 -9.18
CA PHE A 222 -1.49 2.05 -8.92
C PHE A 222 -0.58 2.99 -8.12
N VAL A 223 0.07 2.47 -7.08
CA VAL A 223 1.02 3.24 -6.26
C VAL A 223 2.42 2.69 -6.47
N GLY A 224 3.23 3.40 -7.25
CA GLY A 224 4.65 3.10 -7.39
C GLY A 224 5.40 3.47 -6.13
N LEU A 225 6.27 2.59 -5.63
CA LEU A 225 7.01 2.77 -4.38
C LEU A 225 8.52 2.69 -4.63
N PRO A 226 9.06 3.58 -5.48
CA PRO A 226 10.30 3.33 -6.19
C PRO A 226 11.54 3.31 -5.30
N THR A 227 11.53 4.01 -4.17
CA THR A 227 12.60 3.99 -3.17
C THR A 227 12.80 2.60 -2.57
N SER A 228 11.70 1.91 -2.24
CA SER A 228 11.74 0.53 -1.72
C SER A 228 11.95 -0.47 -2.86
N ASP A 229 11.20 -0.34 -3.96
CA ASP A 229 11.25 -1.27 -5.09
C ASP A 229 12.66 -1.36 -5.70
N THR A 230 13.29 -0.21 -5.97
CA THR A 230 14.64 -0.21 -6.56
C THR A 230 15.69 -0.67 -5.56
N TYR A 231 15.49 -0.45 -4.26
CA TYR A 231 16.40 -0.94 -3.23
C TYR A 231 16.35 -2.46 -3.10
N THR A 232 15.17 -3.08 -3.12
CA THR A 232 15.02 -4.53 -2.92
C THR A 232 15.12 -5.33 -4.23
N LEU A 233 14.53 -4.83 -5.32
CA LEU A 233 14.39 -5.57 -6.59
C LEU A 233 15.18 -4.95 -7.75
N GLY A 234 15.76 -3.76 -7.58
CA GLY A 234 16.49 -3.05 -8.64
C GLY A 234 15.60 -2.47 -9.75
N ARG A 235 14.28 -2.59 -9.62
CA ARG A 235 13.28 -2.08 -10.59
C ARG A 235 11.99 -1.74 -9.87
N THR A 236 11.29 -0.73 -10.37
CA THR A 236 9.97 -0.27 -9.91
C THR A 236 9.00 -0.16 -11.09
N LEU A 237 7.71 -0.03 -10.79
CA LEU A 237 6.67 0.21 -11.78
C LEU A 237 6.75 1.63 -12.35
N ASP A 238 6.81 1.76 -13.68
CA ASP A 238 6.90 3.04 -14.40
C ASP A 238 5.52 3.73 -14.50
N ILE A 239 5.06 4.27 -13.36
CA ILE A 239 3.79 4.99 -13.22
C ILE A 239 3.63 6.10 -14.28
N PRO A 240 4.63 6.99 -14.53
CA PRO A 240 4.48 8.04 -15.54
C PRO A 240 4.22 7.50 -16.95
N SER A 241 4.91 6.42 -17.35
CA SER A 241 4.71 5.79 -18.66
C SER A 241 3.35 5.08 -18.73
N MET A 242 2.90 4.42 -17.66
CA MET A 242 1.60 3.78 -17.59
C MET A 242 0.45 4.76 -17.81
N GLY A 243 0.45 5.87 -17.06
CA GLY A 243 -0.58 6.90 -17.21
C GLY A 243 -0.58 7.53 -18.60
N ARG A 244 0.59 7.84 -19.17
CA ARG A 244 0.69 8.47 -20.50
C ARG A 244 0.29 7.55 -21.65
N LYS A 245 0.68 6.28 -21.61
CA LYS A 245 0.51 5.36 -22.74
C LYS A 245 -0.79 4.58 -22.71
N TYR A 246 -1.30 4.31 -21.50
CA TYR A 246 -2.44 3.41 -21.30
C TYR A 246 -3.59 4.06 -20.53
N GLY A 247 -3.41 5.26 -19.98
CA GLY A 247 -4.46 5.95 -19.22
C GLY A 247 -4.72 5.36 -17.83
N LEU A 248 -3.89 4.43 -17.37
CA LEU A 248 -4.01 3.86 -16.03
C LEU A 248 -3.66 4.92 -14.98
N HIS A 249 -4.56 5.12 -14.01
CA HIS A 249 -4.34 6.06 -12.94
C HIS A 249 -3.27 5.55 -11.98
N GLY A 250 -2.33 6.42 -11.61
CA GLY A 250 -1.29 6.06 -10.68
C GLY A 250 -0.63 7.26 -10.02
N CYS A 251 -0.06 6.98 -8.85
CA CYS A 251 0.67 7.93 -8.03
C CYS A 251 1.97 7.31 -7.53
N VAL A 252 2.82 8.12 -6.90
CA VAL A 252 4.10 7.66 -6.36
C VAL A 252 4.14 7.96 -4.86
N GLY A 253 4.47 6.94 -4.07
CA GLY A 253 4.53 7.02 -2.61
C GLY A 253 5.94 6.79 -2.07
N MET A 254 6.20 7.30 -0.85
CA MET A 254 7.50 7.14 -0.18
C MET A 254 7.72 5.71 0.36
N ASN A 255 6.64 5.00 0.69
CA ASN A 255 6.62 3.74 1.41
C ASN A 255 7.29 3.85 2.80
N ASN A 256 8.54 3.43 2.89
CA ASN A 256 9.26 3.26 4.15
C ASN A 256 10.24 4.41 4.40
N VAL A 257 10.37 4.82 5.67
CA VAL A 257 11.38 5.81 6.09
C VAL A 257 12.18 5.25 7.27
N GLY A 258 13.43 4.87 7.01
CA GLY A 258 14.37 4.47 8.06
C GLY A 258 14.10 3.09 8.68
N ASN A 259 13.64 2.13 7.87
CA ASN A 259 13.40 0.75 8.32
C ASN A 259 14.20 -0.29 7.52
N ALA A 260 13.91 -1.58 7.74
CA ALA A 260 14.65 -2.69 7.10
C ALA A 260 14.44 -2.78 5.58
N PHE A 261 13.30 -2.30 5.06
CA PHE A 261 13.01 -2.27 3.62
C PHE A 261 13.61 -1.05 2.93
N THR A 262 13.79 0.05 3.65
CA THR A 262 14.45 1.26 3.11
C THR A 262 15.15 1.99 4.26
N PRO A 263 16.45 1.75 4.47
CA PRO A 263 17.18 2.36 5.57
C PRO A 263 17.41 3.86 5.35
N GLN A 264 17.44 4.30 4.09
CA GLN A 264 17.34 5.69 3.65
C GLN A 264 15.88 6.14 3.52
N GLY A 265 15.63 7.44 3.45
CA GLY A 265 14.31 7.99 3.18
C GLY A 265 14.10 9.36 3.82
N CYS A 266 13.17 10.12 3.28
CA CYS A 266 12.71 11.39 3.86
C CYS A 266 11.19 11.49 3.67
N CYS A 267 10.55 12.47 4.28
CA CYS A 267 9.11 12.68 4.14
C CYS A 267 8.75 13.64 2.98
N ASP A 268 9.70 13.98 2.11
CA ASP A 268 9.54 15.02 1.10
C ASP A 268 9.10 14.45 -0.28
N PRO A 269 7.83 14.63 -0.69
CA PRO A 269 7.35 14.18 -1.99
C PRO A 269 8.00 14.91 -3.17
N MET A 270 8.46 16.15 -2.99
CA MET A 270 9.15 16.90 -4.05
C MET A 270 10.54 16.31 -4.31
N LEU A 271 11.24 15.88 -3.26
CA LEU A 271 12.51 15.16 -3.43
C LEU A 271 12.30 13.82 -4.13
N LEU A 272 11.20 13.11 -3.82
CA LEU A 272 10.83 11.88 -4.50
C LEU A 272 10.54 12.09 -5.99
N ALA A 273 9.78 13.14 -6.33
CA ALA A 273 9.55 13.51 -7.73
C ALA A 273 10.84 13.91 -8.45
N TRP A 274 11.72 14.68 -7.80
CA TRP A 274 13.04 15.02 -8.34
C TRP A 274 13.87 13.77 -8.64
N TRP A 275 13.94 12.83 -7.69
CA TRP A 275 14.62 11.56 -7.90
C TRP A 275 13.99 10.77 -9.06
N GLY A 276 12.65 10.77 -9.13
CA GLY A 276 11.89 10.08 -10.15
C GLY A 276 12.14 10.59 -11.58
N VAL A 277 12.59 11.83 -11.78
CA VAL A 277 12.96 12.32 -13.13
C VAL A 277 14.05 11.44 -13.73
N GLY A 278 15.11 11.16 -12.96
CA GLY A 278 16.16 10.24 -13.36
C GLY A 278 15.73 8.78 -13.31
N GLY A 279 15.04 8.38 -12.23
CA GLY A 279 14.61 7.00 -12.00
C GLY A 279 13.67 6.45 -13.08
N TYR A 280 12.72 7.27 -13.54
CA TYR A 280 11.78 6.94 -14.61
C TYR A 280 12.23 7.43 -16.00
N GLN A 281 13.43 8.01 -16.10
CA GLN A 281 13.98 8.59 -17.34
C GLN A 281 13.00 9.53 -18.05
N VAL A 282 12.36 10.42 -17.29
CA VAL A 282 11.40 11.39 -17.81
C VAL A 282 12.16 12.56 -18.45
N LYS A 283 11.98 12.75 -19.76
CA LYS A 283 12.82 13.67 -20.56
C LYS A 283 12.16 15.00 -20.91
N ASP A 284 10.84 15.03 -21.01
CA ASP A 284 10.09 16.22 -21.45
C ASP A 284 9.35 16.90 -20.30
N VAL A 285 9.04 18.20 -20.48
CA VAL A 285 8.41 19.05 -19.47
C VAL A 285 7.07 18.47 -19.02
N LYS A 286 6.25 18.00 -19.96
CA LYS A 286 4.92 17.42 -19.67
C LYS A 286 5.04 16.17 -18.78
N GLY A 287 6.05 15.35 -19.03
CA GLY A 287 6.34 14.18 -18.22
C GLY A 287 6.78 14.54 -16.81
N VAL A 288 7.60 15.59 -16.66
CA VAL A 288 8.04 16.09 -15.35
C VAL A 288 6.83 16.65 -14.58
N GLU A 289 6.00 17.47 -15.22
CA GLU A 289 4.75 17.97 -14.62
C GLU A 289 3.83 16.83 -14.17
N GLY A 290 3.67 15.79 -15.01
CA GLY A 290 2.91 14.60 -14.66
C GLY A 290 3.48 13.84 -13.45
N LEU A 291 4.80 13.72 -13.34
CA LEU A 291 5.46 13.11 -12.19
C LEU A 291 5.26 13.91 -10.90
N PHE A 292 5.32 15.24 -10.97
CA PHE A 292 4.96 16.10 -9.83
C PHE A 292 3.48 15.98 -9.47
N GLY A 293 2.61 15.77 -10.46
CA GLY A 293 1.20 15.40 -10.26
C GLY A 293 1.04 14.07 -9.50
N CYS A 294 1.88 13.07 -9.80
CA CYS A 294 1.85 11.75 -9.17
C CYS A 294 2.17 11.78 -7.67
N VAL A 295 2.95 12.75 -7.19
CA VAL A 295 3.25 12.92 -5.75
C VAL A 295 2.34 13.97 -5.08
N SER A 296 1.31 14.46 -5.78
CA SER A 296 0.40 15.49 -5.30
C SER A 296 -1.06 15.18 -5.60
N VAL A 297 -1.61 15.73 -6.69
CA VAL A 297 -3.03 15.66 -7.04
C VAL A 297 -3.50 14.25 -7.36
N GLU A 298 -2.70 13.43 -8.02
CA GLU A 298 -3.10 12.05 -8.37
C GLU A 298 -3.10 11.15 -7.13
N GLY A 299 -2.16 11.36 -6.20
CA GLY A 299 -2.17 10.70 -4.89
C GLY A 299 -3.44 11.02 -4.11
N ARG A 300 -3.83 12.30 -4.06
CA ARG A 300 -5.08 12.72 -3.42
C ARG A 300 -6.31 12.10 -4.11
N LYS A 301 -6.41 12.15 -5.44
CA LYS A 301 -7.53 11.54 -6.18
C LYS A 301 -7.65 10.03 -5.89
N GLY A 302 -6.52 9.33 -5.83
CA GLY A 302 -6.51 7.89 -5.57
C GLY A 302 -6.92 7.54 -4.13
N MET A 303 -6.74 8.47 -3.19
CA MET A 303 -7.20 8.35 -1.82
C MET A 303 -8.70 8.68 -1.63
N GLY A 304 -9.38 9.25 -2.63
CA GLY A 304 -10.76 9.75 -2.51
C GLY A 304 -10.86 11.15 -1.90
#